data_AF-A0A259CW30-F1
#
_entry.id   AF-A0A259CW30-F1
#
_cell.length_a   1.000
_cell.length_b   1.000
_cell.length_c   1.000
_cell.angle_alpha   90.00
_cell.angle_beta   90.00
_cell.angle_gamma   90.00
#
_symmetry.space_group_name_H-M   'P 1'
#
loop_
_entity.id
_entity.type
_entity.pdbx_description
1 polymer ?
#
loop_
_entity_poly.entity_id
_entity_poly.type
_entity_poly.pdbx_seq_one_letter_code
_entity_poly.pdbx_strand_id
1 'polypeptide(L)'
;LVRGLDYYNLTVFEWITEELGAQGTIAGGGRYDPLIERMGGKSAPACGWAMGMERVLELMKVSGSLPEPQAQCDVFVLHQGGETLTAAMIIAERLRSAGIDAILFCPPDGQSASFKSQMKKADASGAAYAVIIGPDELAKNEAQLKDLRASGEQKAVALDSVVEAVIDAIVGATE
;
A
#
# COMPACT_ATOMS: atom_id res chain seq x y z
N LEU A 1 9.29 -25.64 -30.23
CA LEU A 1 8.37 -25.28 -29.14
C LEU A 1 6.96 -25.53 -29.64
N VAL A 2 6.23 -26.47 -29.04
CA VAL A 2 4.80 -26.70 -29.31
C VAL A 2 4.07 -26.38 -28.02
N ARG A 3 3.12 -25.44 -28.06
CA ARG A 3 2.31 -25.07 -26.90
C ARG A 3 1.25 -26.14 -26.68
N GLY A 4 0.83 -26.36 -25.44
CA GLY A 4 -0.19 -27.36 -25.09
C GLY A 4 -1.62 -27.02 -25.51
N LEU A 5 -1.82 -26.02 -26.39
CA LEU A 5 -3.13 -25.54 -26.83
C LEU A 5 -3.14 -25.42 -28.36
N ASP A 6 -4.11 -26.07 -29.00
CA ASP A 6 -4.18 -26.23 -30.46
C ASP A 6 -4.75 -25.00 -31.20
N TYR A 7 -4.97 -23.89 -30.49
CA TYR A 7 -5.45 -22.65 -31.09
C TYR A 7 -4.32 -21.76 -31.62
N TYR A 8 -3.07 -22.02 -31.25
CA TYR A 8 -1.94 -21.26 -31.76
C TYR A 8 -1.69 -21.60 -33.23
N ASN A 9 -1.30 -20.58 -34.00
CA ASN A 9 -0.79 -20.76 -35.35
C ASN A 9 0.69 -20.36 -35.43
N LEU A 10 1.02 -19.27 -36.13
CA LEU A 10 2.38 -18.92 -36.53
C LEU A 10 3.35 -18.76 -35.35
N THR A 11 3.32 -17.62 -34.69
CA THR A 11 4.27 -17.28 -33.63
C THR A 11 3.90 -17.97 -32.34
N VAL A 12 4.87 -18.62 -31.70
CA VAL A 12 4.77 -19.12 -30.32
C VAL A 12 6.05 -18.76 -29.56
N PHE A 13 5.92 -18.40 -28.28
CA PHE A 13 7.05 -18.02 -27.45
C PHE A 13 6.80 -18.33 -25.97
N GLU A 14 7.89 -18.46 -25.21
CA GLU A 14 7.90 -18.65 -23.76
C GLU A 14 9.04 -17.86 -23.12
N TRP A 15 8.80 -17.33 -21.92
CA TRP A 15 9.84 -16.82 -21.02
C TRP A 15 10.10 -17.89 -19.96
N ILE A 16 11.35 -18.34 -19.90
CA ILE A 16 11.80 -19.41 -19.01
C ILE A 16 12.82 -18.87 -18.01
N THR A 17 12.84 -19.45 -16.82
CA THR A 17 13.88 -19.27 -15.79
C THR A 17 14.49 -20.60 -15.41
N GLU A 18 15.77 -20.61 -15.05
CA GLU A 18 16.46 -21.78 -14.52
C GLU A 18 16.37 -21.84 -12.97
N GLU A 19 15.94 -20.76 -12.33
CA GLU A 19 15.95 -20.61 -10.87
C GLU A 19 14.83 -21.38 -10.15
N LEU A 20 13.73 -21.70 -10.85
CA LEU A 20 12.55 -22.37 -10.29
C LEU A 20 12.47 -23.87 -10.60
N GLY A 21 13.55 -24.46 -11.11
CA GLY A 21 13.64 -25.90 -11.38
C GLY A 21 12.96 -26.37 -12.68
N ALA A 22 12.46 -27.60 -12.71
CA ALA A 22 12.11 -28.34 -13.94
C ALA A 22 10.91 -27.77 -14.74
N GLN A 23 10.11 -26.86 -14.18
CA GLN A 23 9.05 -26.14 -14.90
C GLN A 23 9.34 -24.64 -14.91
N GLY A 24 10.37 -24.24 -15.66
CA GLY A 24 10.87 -22.88 -15.72
C GLY A 24 10.01 -21.86 -16.47
N THR A 25 8.94 -22.24 -17.16
CA THR A 25 8.12 -21.28 -17.93
C THR A 25 7.32 -20.36 -17.00
N ILE A 26 7.61 -19.05 -17.05
CA ILE A 26 6.95 -17.99 -16.26
C ILE A 26 5.82 -17.34 -17.03
N ALA A 27 6.02 -17.17 -18.34
CA ALA A 27 4.98 -16.72 -19.25
C ALA A 27 5.11 -17.40 -20.59
N GLY A 28 4.01 -17.41 -21.34
CA GLY A 28 4.02 -17.89 -22.71
C GLY A 28 2.85 -17.38 -23.50
N GLY A 29 3.03 -17.36 -24.81
CA GLY A 29 2.07 -16.76 -25.70
C GLY A 29 2.32 -17.12 -27.15
N GLY A 30 1.57 -16.44 -28.00
CA GLY A 30 1.63 -16.67 -29.43
C GLY A 30 0.50 -16.01 -30.18
N ARG A 31 0.47 -16.27 -31.49
CA ARG A 31 -0.56 -15.84 -32.42
C ARG A 31 -1.66 -16.90 -32.52
N TYR A 32 -2.91 -16.47 -32.63
CA TYR A 32 -4.10 -17.34 -32.60
C TYR A 32 -5.26 -16.78 -33.45
N ASP A 33 -4.97 -16.37 -34.68
CA ASP A 33 -5.95 -15.74 -35.58
C ASP A 33 -7.27 -16.51 -35.76
N PRO A 34 -7.28 -17.85 -35.91
CA PRO A 34 -8.53 -18.58 -36.13
C PRO A 34 -9.43 -18.66 -34.90
N LEU A 35 -8.94 -18.29 -33.71
CA LEU A 35 -9.67 -18.50 -32.46
C LEU A 35 -10.97 -17.70 -32.41
N ILE A 36 -10.95 -16.44 -32.84
CA ILE A 36 -12.14 -15.56 -32.81
C ILE A 36 -13.26 -16.13 -33.70
N GLU A 37 -12.90 -16.64 -34.88
CA GLU A 37 -13.82 -17.27 -35.82
C GLU A 37 -14.38 -18.59 -35.28
N ARG A 38 -13.53 -19.44 -34.68
CA ARG A 38 -13.95 -20.69 -34.02
C ARG A 38 -14.94 -20.46 -32.87
N MET A 39 -14.90 -19.29 -32.24
CA MET A 39 -15.81 -18.87 -31.17
C MET A 39 -17.08 -18.18 -31.69
N GLY A 40 -17.31 -18.15 -33.02
CA GLY A 40 -18.50 -17.56 -33.65
C GLY A 40 -18.39 -16.07 -33.96
N GLY A 41 -17.21 -15.47 -33.80
CA GLY A 41 -16.92 -14.10 -34.20
C GLY A 41 -16.53 -13.96 -35.68
N LYS A 42 -16.26 -12.73 -36.11
CA LYS A 42 -15.67 -12.47 -37.43
C LYS A 42 -14.18 -12.83 -37.40
N SER A 43 -13.68 -13.40 -38.50
CA SER A 43 -12.25 -13.69 -38.65
C SER A 43 -11.41 -12.44 -38.40
N ALA A 44 -10.48 -12.53 -37.46
CA ALA A 44 -9.67 -11.41 -37.02
C ALA A 44 -8.31 -11.92 -36.50
N PRO A 45 -7.19 -11.37 -36.98
CA PRO A 45 -5.88 -11.69 -36.42
C PRO A 45 -5.78 -11.38 -34.93
N ALA A 46 -5.09 -12.24 -34.19
CA ALA A 46 -4.93 -12.06 -32.74
C ALA A 46 -3.61 -12.63 -32.25
N CYS A 47 -3.00 -11.95 -31.27
CA CYS A 47 -1.83 -12.42 -30.55
C CYS A 47 -1.90 -11.96 -29.10
N GLY A 48 -1.27 -12.71 -28.22
CA GLY A 48 -1.28 -12.43 -26.80
C GLY A 48 -0.47 -13.46 -26.02
N TRP A 49 -0.41 -13.26 -24.72
CA TRP A 49 0.31 -14.10 -23.79
C TRP A 49 -0.36 -14.07 -22.43
N ALA A 50 0.02 -15.03 -21.60
CA ALA A 50 -0.34 -15.07 -20.20
C ALA A 50 0.89 -15.43 -19.37
N MET A 51 0.90 -15.01 -18.12
CA MET A 51 1.89 -15.43 -17.13
C MET A 51 1.22 -15.96 -15.88
N GLY A 52 1.92 -16.87 -15.18
CA GLY A 52 1.51 -17.29 -13.84
C GLY A 52 2.05 -16.32 -12.80
N MET A 53 1.18 -15.50 -12.20
CA MET A 53 1.59 -14.52 -11.21
C MET A 53 2.23 -15.18 -9.97
N GLU A 54 1.77 -16.37 -9.60
CA GLU A 54 2.34 -17.16 -8.52
C GLU A 54 3.82 -17.49 -8.80
N ARG A 55 4.15 -17.85 -10.06
CA ARG A 55 5.54 -18.12 -10.46
C ARG A 55 6.41 -16.87 -10.49
N VAL A 56 5.85 -15.73 -10.89
CA VAL A 56 6.56 -14.45 -10.81
C VAL A 56 6.92 -14.13 -9.36
N LEU A 57 5.96 -14.29 -8.44
CA LEU A 57 6.19 -14.04 -7.02
C LEU A 57 7.22 -15.01 -6.41
N GLU A 58 7.19 -16.29 -6.80
CA GLU A 58 8.21 -17.27 -6.40
C GLU A 58 9.60 -16.90 -6.95
N LEU A 59 9.68 -16.50 -8.22
CA LEU A 59 10.93 -16.06 -8.83
C LEU A 59 11.48 -14.81 -8.13
N MET A 60 10.62 -13.83 -7.82
CA MET A 60 11.01 -12.64 -7.07
C MET A 60 11.52 -12.98 -5.66
N LYS A 61 10.94 -13.99 -5.00
CA LYS A 61 11.44 -14.49 -3.70
C LYS A 61 12.83 -15.08 -3.81
N VAL A 62 13.05 -15.98 -4.78
CA VAL A 62 14.34 -16.68 -4.95
C VAL A 62 15.45 -15.72 -5.40
N SER A 63 15.12 -14.78 -6.29
CA SER A 63 16.07 -13.76 -6.79
C SER A 63 16.33 -12.62 -5.80
N GLY A 64 15.70 -12.61 -4.63
CA GLY A 64 15.80 -11.50 -3.67
C GLY A 64 15.27 -10.17 -4.20
N SER A 65 14.37 -10.21 -5.19
CA SER A 65 13.79 -9.03 -5.86
C SER A 65 12.39 -8.67 -5.34
N LEU A 66 11.97 -9.22 -4.20
CA LEU A 66 10.75 -8.77 -3.56
C LEU A 66 10.92 -7.31 -3.10
N PRO A 67 9.95 -6.43 -3.39
CA PRO A 67 9.96 -5.10 -2.81
C PRO A 67 9.87 -5.19 -1.30
N GLU A 68 10.57 -4.28 -0.62
CA GLU A 68 10.37 -4.08 0.82
C GLU A 68 8.89 -3.78 1.10
N PRO A 69 8.34 -4.24 2.24
CA PRO A 69 6.97 -3.92 2.62
C PRO A 69 6.78 -2.41 2.64
N GLN A 70 5.96 -1.90 1.72
CA GLN A 70 5.65 -0.49 1.67
C GLN A 70 4.73 -0.12 2.85
N ALA A 71 5.00 1.02 3.48
CA ALA A 71 4.10 1.58 4.48
C ALA A 71 2.72 1.81 3.87
N GLN A 72 1.66 1.53 4.65
CA GLN A 72 0.27 1.74 4.23
C GLN A 72 -0.10 3.23 4.21
N CYS A 73 0.64 4.06 4.95
CA CYS A 73 0.46 5.50 5.06
C CYS A 73 1.72 6.11 5.67
N ASP A 74 1.90 7.42 5.52
CA ASP A 74 2.97 8.18 6.15
C ASP A 74 2.63 8.50 7.62
N VAL A 75 1.35 8.81 7.87
CA VAL A 75 0.87 9.27 9.17
C VAL A 75 -0.35 8.48 9.64
N PHE A 76 -0.30 8.05 10.90
CA PHE A 76 -1.43 7.42 11.57
C PHE A 76 -2.04 8.37 12.61
N VAL A 77 -3.34 8.61 12.55
CA VAL A 77 -4.05 9.53 13.45
C VAL A 77 -4.82 8.75 14.52
N LEU A 78 -4.55 9.07 15.78
CA LEU A 78 -5.11 8.43 16.97
C LEU A 78 -6.01 9.40 17.73
N HIS A 79 -7.08 8.88 18.33
CA HIS A 79 -8.06 9.67 19.07
C HIS A 79 -8.70 8.90 20.24
N GLN A 80 -9.42 9.56 21.15
CA GLN A 80 -10.17 8.96 22.27
C GLN A 80 -11.70 9.09 22.14
N GLY A 81 -12.21 9.12 20.90
CA GLY A 81 -13.65 9.24 20.63
C GLY A 81 -14.23 10.62 20.96
N GLY A 82 -15.55 10.78 20.84
CA GLY A 82 -16.23 12.05 21.13
C GLY A 82 -15.65 13.23 20.34
N GLU A 83 -15.36 14.34 21.00
CA GLU A 83 -14.82 15.55 20.37
C GLU A 83 -13.42 15.34 19.75
N THR A 84 -12.60 14.45 20.34
CA THR A 84 -11.27 14.14 19.78
C THR A 84 -11.37 13.43 18.43
N LEU A 85 -12.45 12.68 18.18
CA LEU A 85 -12.69 12.05 16.88
C LEU A 85 -12.95 13.13 15.82
N THR A 86 -13.77 14.13 16.12
CA THR A 86 -14.04 15.23 15.19
C THR A 86 -12.76 15.97 14.83
N ALA A 87 -11.95 16.32 15.82
CA ALA A 87 -10.64 16.93 15.59
C ALA A 87 -9.72 16.03 14.74
N ALA A 88 -9.66 14.74 15.04
CA ALA A 88 -8.86 13.77 14.30
C ALA A 88 -9.32 13.60 12.84
N MET A 89 -10.63 13.63 12.56
CA MET A 89 -11.17 13.63 11.20
C MET A 89 -10.73 14.87 10.43
N ILE A 90 -10.83 16.05 11.04
CA ILE A 90 -10.40 17.31 10.42
C ILE A 90 -8.90 17.29 10.12
N ILE A 91 -8.08 16.86 11.07
CA ILE A 91 -6.62 16.76 10.88
C ILE A 91 -6.28 15.73 9.79
N ALA A 92 -6.90 14.55 9.80
CA ALA A 92 -6.68 13.55 8.76
C ALA A 92 -7.03 14.07 7.37
N GLU A 93 -8.14 14.81 7.22
CA GLU A 93 -8.51 15.43 5.95
C GLU A 93 -7.55 16.54 5.52
N ARG A 94 -7.07 17.36 6.46
CA ARG A 94 -6.06 18.39 6.17
C ARG A 94 -4.73 17.78 5.70
N LEU A 95 -4.29 16.67 6.33
CA LEU A 95 -3.11 15.92 5.89
C LEU A 95 -3.29 15.36 4.47
N ARG A 96 -4.43 14.71 4.20
CA ARG A 96 -4.75 14.20 2.84
C ARG A 96 -4.82 15.31 1.80
N SER A 97 -5.40 16.45 2.15
CA SER A 97 -5.50 17.63 1.27
C SER A 97 -4.11 18.20 0.92
N ALA A 98 -3.13 18.00 1.80
CA ALA A 98 -1.73 18.37 1.56
C ALA A 98 -0.94 17.29 0.80
N GLY A 99 -1.57 16.17 0.41
CA GLY A 99 -0.94 15.08 -0.31
C GLY A 99 -0.21 14.06 0.56
N ILE A 100 -0.45 14.07 1.88
CA ILE A 100 0.15 13.11 2.82
C ILE A 100 -0.80 11.92 2.98
N ASP A 101 -0.26 10.71 2.85
CA ASP A 101 -1.05 9.50 3.08
C ASP A 101 -1.32 9.35 4.58
N ALA A 102 -2.58 9.55 4.97
CA ALA A 102 -3.00 9.52 6.36
C ALA A 102 -4.12 8.51 6.63
N ILE A 103 -3.92 7.62 7.59
CA ILE A 103 -4.94 6.70 8.10
C ILE A 103 -5.44 7.20 9.44
N LEU A 104 -6.76 7.37 9.55
CA LEU A 104 -7.44 7.59 10.82
C LEU A 104 -7.95 6.25 11.35
N PHE A 105 -7.69 5.94 12.61
CA PHE A 105 -8.34 4.81 13.25
C PHE A 105 -9.83 5.09 13.46
N CYS A 106 -10.71 4.31 12.83
CA CYS A 106 -12.16 4.39 13.03
C CYS A 106 -12.69 2.99 13.35
N PRO A 107 -13.06 2.68 14.60
CA PRO A 107 -13.63 1.38 14.92
C PRO A 107 -15.11 1.32 14.47
N PRO A 108 -15.66 0.10 14.28
CA PRO A 108 -16.97 -0.10 13.65
C PRO A 108 -18.15 0.57 14.37
N ASP A 109 -18.01 0.82 15.67
CA ASP A 109 -19.01 1.42 16.54
C ASP A 109 -18.77 2.90 16.84
N GLY A 110 -17.75 3.51 16.22
CA GLY A 110 -17.36 4.91 16.46
C GLY A 110 -16.85 5.20 17.87
N GLN A 111 -16.66 4.17 18.70
CA GLN A 111 -16.15 4.32 20.07
C GLN A 111 -14.64 4.56 20.08
N SER A 112 -14.09 4.96 21.22
CA SER A 112 -12.65 5.06 21.37
C SER A 112 -12.04 3.68 21.60
N ALA A 113 -11.05 3.27 20.79
CA ALA A 113 -10.13 2.23 21.23
C ALA A 113 -9.05 2.82 22.14
N SER A 114 -8.46 2.02 23.02
CA SER A 114 -7.33 2.50 23.83
C SER A 114 -6.17 2.95 22.94
N PHE A 115 -5.44 3.99 23.35
CA PHE A 115 -4.25 4.44 22.62
C PHE A 115 -3.24 3.32 22.41
N LYS A 116 -3.11 2.39 23.35
CA LYS A 116 -2.25 1.20 23.20
C LYS A 116 -2.65 0.34 22.00
N SER A 117 -3.95 0.11 21.80
CA SER A 117 -4.47 -0.67 20.66
C SER A 117 -4.24 0.05 19.35
N GLN A 118 -4.51 1.37 19.32
CA GLN A 118 -4.31 2.19 18.13
C GLN A 118 -2.82 2.33 17.77
N MET A 119 -1.94 2.50 18.76
CA MET A 119 -0.48 2.56 18.55
C MET A 119 0.05 1.26 17.94
N LYS A 120 -0.42 0.10 18.42
CA LYS A 120 -0.06 -1.19 17.80
C LYS A 120 -0.47 -1.24 16.32
N LYS A 121 -1.59 -0.64 15.95
CA LYS A 121 -2.02 -0.54 14.54
C LYS A 121 -1.20 0.48 13.75
N ALA A 122 -0.84 1.61 14.36
CA ALA A 122 0.08 2.58 13.77
C ALA A 122 1.43 1.93 13.46
N ASP A 123 1.99 1.17 14.42
CA ASP A 123 3.22 0.41 14.22
C ASP A 123 3.08 -0.60 13.08
N ALA A 124 2.02 -1.41 13.08
CA ALA A 124 1.76 -2.41 12.05
C ALA A 124 1.48 -1.82 10.65
N SER A 125 1.03 -0.57 10.56
CA SER A 125 0.76 0.12 9.29
C SER A 125 2.02 0.52 8.54
N GLY A 126 3.19 0.53 9.19
CA GLY A 126 4.42 1.03 8.59
C GLY A 126 4.58 2.56 8.65
N ALA A 127 3.60 3.30 9.17
CA ALA A 127 3.65 4.77 9.28
C ALA A 127 4.94 5.31 9.92
N ALA A 128 5.43 6.43 9.39
CA ALA A 128 6.59 7.14 9.92
C ALA A 128 6.23 7.91 11.20
N TYR A 129 5.04 8.50 11.23
CA TYR A 129 4.58 9.33 12.34
C TYR A 129 3.18 8.94 12.84
N ALA A 130 2.93 9.22 14.11
CA ALA A 130 1.62 9.18 14.71
C ALA A 130 1.20 10.57 15.21
N VAL A 131 -0.01 11.01 14.88
CA VAL A 131 -0.64 12.19 15.46
C VAL A 131 -1.64 11.73 16.51
N ILE A 132 -1.44 12.12 17.76
CA ILE A 132 -2.23 11.66 18.90
C ILE A 132 -3.04 12.84 19.45
N ILE A 133 -4.36 12.69 19.46
CA ILE A 133 -5.29 13.70 19.98
C ILE A 133 -6.08 13.09 21.13
N GLY A 134 -5.62 13.34 22.36
CA GLY A 134 -6.38 13.03 23.56
C GLY A 134 -7.21 14.22 24.05
N PRO A 135 -8.02 14.02 25.11
CA PRO A 135 -8.84 15.10 25.68
C PRO A 135 -7.98 16.25 26.22
N ASP A 136 -6.83 15.95 26.82
CA ASP A 136 -5.92 16.96 27.38
C ASP A 136 -5.23 17.78 26.30
N GLU A 137 -4.82 17.13 25.20
CA GLU A 137 -4.26 17.81 24.02
C GLU A 137 -5.31 18.70 23.36
N LEU A 138 -6.54 18.17 23.17
CA LEU A 138 -7.63 18.93 22.58
C LEU A 138 -8.01 20.15 23.41
N ALA A 139 -8.03 20.02 24.75
CA ALA A 139 -8.29 21.13 25.66
C ALA A 139 -7.25 22.26 25.56
N LYS A 140 -6.03 21.94 25.09
CA LYS A 140 -4.95 22.90 24.85
C LYS A 140 -4.86 23.37 23.39
N ASN A 141 -5.76 22.91 22.52
CA ASN A 141 -5.69 23.11 21.07
C ASN A 141 -4.38 22.58 20.44
N GLU A 142 -3.89 21.46 20.97
CA GLU A 142 -2.65 20.80 20.56
C GLU A 142 -2.90 19.35 20.12
N ALA A 143 -1.89 18.75 19.51
CA ALA A 143 -1.76 17.31 19.26
C ALA A 143 -0.31 16.89 19.56
N GLN A 144 -0.10 15.61 19.91
CA GLN A 144 1.24 15.06 20.00
C GLN A 144 1.63 14.44 18.66
N LEU A 145 2.72 14.94 18.06
CA LEU A 145 3.38 14.31 16.93
C LEU A 145 4.46 13.37 17.46
N LYS A 146 4.31 12.08 17.19
CA LYS A 146 5.23 11.02 17.62
C LYS A 146 5.95 10.42 16.42
N ASP A 147 7.26 10.31 16.51
CA ASP A 147 8.07 9.52 15.58
C ASP A 147 7.94 8.01 15.89
N LEU A 148 7.62 7.19 14.89
CA LEU A 148 7.44 5.74 15.03
C LEU A 148 8.64 4.92 14.50
N ARG A 149 9.63 5.54 13.88
CA ARG A 149 10.70 4.84 13.14
C ARG A 149 12.12 5.25 13.53
N ALA A 150 12.35 6.51 13.90
CA ALA A 150 13.67 6.97 14.32
C ALA A 150 13.77 7.08 15.85
N SER A 151 13.50 8.26 16.43
CA SER A 151 13.85 8.53 17.83
C SER A 151 12.81 8.03 18.84
N GLY A 152 11.55 7.87 18.41
CA GLY A 152 10.43 7.62 19.32
C GLY A 152 9.97 8.87 20.08
N GLU A 153 10.55 10.03 19.80
CA GLU A 153 10.24 11.29 20.48
C GLU A 153 8.80 11.74 20.19
N GLN A 154 8.25 12.47 21.16
CA GLN A 154 6.93 13.07 21.09
C GLN A 154 7.05 14.56 21.29
N LYS A 155 6.43 15.33 20.39
CA LYS A 155 6.40 16.79 20.46
C LYS A 155 4.96 17.29 20.40
N ALA A 156 4.64 18.21 21.30
CA ALA A 156 3.38 18.94 21.25
C ALA A 156 3.40 19.95 20.08
N VAL A 157 2.36 19.94 19.27
CA VAL A 157 2.18 20.83 18.11
C VAL A 157 0.77 21.40 18.17
N ALA A 158 0.59 22.69 17.86
CA ALA A 158 -0.73 23.30 17.77
C ALA A 158 -1.55 22.65 16.65
N LEU A 159 -2.86 22.42 16.87
CA LEU A 159 -3.74 21.78 15.88
C LEU A 159 -3.72 22.49 14.51
N ASP A 160 -3.56 23.81 14.51
CA ASP A 160 -3.49 24.60 13.28
C ASP A 160 -2.20 24.38 12.49
N SER A 161 -1.10 24.01 13.14
CA SER A 161 0.21 23.79 12.49
C SER A 161 0.63 22.32 12.36
N VAL A 162 -0.26 21.36 12.69
CA VAL A 162 0.05 19.92 12.58
C VAL A 162 0.52 19.52 11.18
N VAL A 163 -0.11 20.05 10.13
CA VAL A 163 0.25 19.72 8.74
C VAL A 163 1.68 20.18 8.43
N GLU A 164 2.02 21.43 8.77
CA GLU A 164 3.36 21.98 8.56
C GLU A 164 4.41 21.18 9.35
N ALA A 165 4.13 20.88 10.63
CA ALA A 165 5.04 20.10 11.45
C ALA A 165 5.26 18.67 10.94
N VAL A 166 4.23 18.03 10.38
CA VAL A 166 4.36 16.72 9.74
C VAL A 166 5.20 16.81 8.47
N ILE A 167 4.97 17.81 7.63
CA ILE A 167 5.77 18.03 6.41
C ILE A 167 7.23 18.23 6.78
N ASP A 168 7.51 19.13 7.73
CA ASP A 168 8.88 19.41 8.19
C ASP A 168 9.54 18.14 8.77
N ALA A 169 8.78 17.32 9.50
CA ALA A 169 9.30 16.06 10.05
C ALA A 169 9.63 15.04 8.94
N ILE A 170 8.72 14.85 7.98
CA ILE A 170 8.93 13.93 6.85
C ILE A 170 10.12 14.38 5.98
N VAL A 171 10.21 15.67 5.67
CA VAL A 171 11.32 16.22 4.85
C VAL A 171 12.64 16.20 5.62
N GLY A 172 12.62 16.58 6.91
CA GLY A 172 13.81 16.57 7.75
C GLY A 172 14.36 15.17 8.04
N ALA A 173 13.55 14.11 7.94
CA ALA A 173 14.00 12.73 8.07
C ALA A 173 14.64 12.16 6.79
N THR A 174 14.51 12.85 5.65
CA THR A 174 15.13 12.46 4.36
C THR A 174 16.52 13.06 4.10
N GLU A 175 17.03 13.91 5.00
CA GLU A 175 18.43 14.38 5.00
C GLU A 175 19.32 13.54 5.93
#